data_AF-A0A969GE50-F1
#
_entry.id   AF-A0A969GE50-F1
#
_cell.length_a   1.000
_cell.length_b   1.000
_cell.length_c   1.000
_cell.angle_alpha   90.00
_cell.angle_beta   90.00
_cell.angle_gamma   90.00
#
_symmetry.space_group_name_H-M   'P 1'
#
loop_
_entity.id
_entity.type
_entity.pdbx_description
1 polymer ?
#
loop_
_entity_poly.entity_id
_entity_poly.type
_entity_poly.pdbx_seq_one_letter_code
_entity_poly.pdbx_strand_id
1 'polypeptide(L)'
;MGQFTEVLSVVGFVIRALGFIVLGFGVGRFTMDAYKNAAWQVQIALAVGFFGLLVGLTHYSSPGSMGMFAIGSGVALVMSFMPKKEDKEDSKKK
;
A
#
# COMPACT_ATOMS: atom_id res chain seq x y z
N MET A 1 15.62 -10.15 32.63
CA MET A 1 15.60 -9.57 31.26
C MET A 1 14.27 -8.82 31.07
N GLY A 2 14.04 -7.71 31.79
CA GLY A 2 12.69 -7.46 32.35
C GLY A 2 11.90 -6.20 31.95
N GLN A 3 12.45 -5.20 31.27
CA GLN A 3 11.66 -4.01 30.85
C GLN A 3 12.21 -3.39 29.56
N PHE A 4 13.54 -3.24 29.46
CA PHE A 4 14.17 -2.66 28.26
C PHE A 4 13.84 -3.46 26.98
N THR A 5 13.90 -4.78 27.03
CA THR A 5 13.54 -5.67 25.91
C THR A 5 12.07 -5.56 25.53
N GLU A 6 11.19 -5.33 26.50
CA GLU A 6 9.75 -5.20 26.28
C GLU A 6 9.41 -3.87 25.61
N VAL A 7 10.02 -2.77 26.06
CA VAL A 7 9.92 -1.46 25.40
C VAL A 7 10.42 -1.54 23.96
N LEU A 8 11.59 -2.15 23.73
CA LEU A 8 12.11 -2.36 22.38
C LEU A 8 11.19 -3.23 21.52
N SER A 9 10.53 -4.22 22.11
CA SER A 9 9.58 -5.08 21.40
C SER A 9 8.36 -4.29 20.95
N VAL A 10 7.78 -3.47 21.84
CA VAL A 10 6.62 -2.61 21.51
C VAL A 10 7.01 -1.60 20.42
N VAL A 11 8.16 -0.93 20.56
CA VAL A 11 8.67 0.01 19.55
C VAL A 11 8.88 -0.71 18.21
N GLY A 12 9.47 -1.91 18.23
CA GLY A 12 9.65 -2.74 17.05
C GLY A 12 8.32 -3.11 16.37
N PHE A 13 7.29 -3.44 17.15
CA PHE A 13 5.94 -3.69 16.64
C PHE A 13 5.33 -2.46 15.97
N VAL A 14 5.47 -1.27 16.56
CA VAL A 14 4.96 -0.02 15.99
C VAL A 14 5.71 0.33 14.71
N ILE A 15 7.03 0.26 14.71
CA ILE A 15 7.85 0.53 13.52
C ILE A 15 7.50 -0.45 12.40
N ARG A 16 7.33 -1.74 12.73
CA ARG A 16 6.88 -2.75 11.76
C ARG A 16 5.52 -2.39 11.18
N ALA A 17 4.54 -2.06 12.03
CA ALA A 17 3.21 -1.66 11.61
C ALA A 17 3.24 -0.44 10.67
N LEU A 18 4.00 0.60 11.01
CA LEU A 18 4.19 1.79 10.18
C LEU A 18 4.88 1.44 8.84
N GLY A 19 5.91 0.59 8.88
CA GLY A 19 6.59 0.10 7.69
C GLY A 19 5.63 -0.61 6.74
N PHE A 20 4.73 -1.44 7.27
CA PHE A 20 3.70 -2.11 6.47
C PHE A 20 2.65 -1.16 5.90
N ILE A 21 2.25 -0.10 6.61
CA ILE A 21 1.40 0.95 6.01
C ILE A 21 2.10 1.56 4.79
N VAL A 22 3.33 2.02 4.97
CA VAL A 22 4.08 2.72 3.91
C VAL A 22 4.34 1.79 2.73
N LEU A 23 4.74 0.54 3.01
CA LEU A 23 4.95 -0.49 1.99
C LEU A 23 3.63 -0.80 1.27
N GLY A 24 2.52 -0.97 2.01
CA GLY A 24 1.19 -1.17 1.44
C GLY A 24 0.79 -0.05 0.50
N PHE A 25 0.95 1.20 0.94
CA PHE A 25 0.64 2.36 0.11
C PHE A 25 1.52 2.44 -1.14
N GLY A 26 2.83 2.26 -0.99
CA GLY A 26 3.78 2.31 -2.11
C GLY A 26 3.52 1.22 -3.14
N VAL A 27 3.36 -0.04 -2.70
CA VAL A 27 3.06 -1.17 -3.58
C VAL A 27 1.70 -1.01 -4.23
N GLY A 28 0.66 -0.65 -3.46
CA GLY A 28 -0.69 -0.45 -4.02
C GLY A 28 -0.73 0.65 -5.08
N ARG A 29 -0.02 1.76 -4.85
CA ARG A 29 0.06 2.87 -5.81
C ARG A 29 0.87 2.47 -7.05
N PHE A 30 2.03 1.84 -6.87
CA PHE A 30 2.86 1.33 -7.95
C PHE A 30 2.10 0.33 -8.84
N THR A 31 1.42 -0.64 -8.22
CA THR A 31 0.62 -1.64 -8.92
C THR A 31 -0.46 -0.95 -9.76
N MET A 32 -1.16 0.03 -9.20
CA MET A 32 -2.26 0.71 -9.91
C MET A 32 -1.76 1.62 -11.04
N ASP A 33 -0.69 2.37 -10.83
CA ASP A 33 -0.09 3.24 -11.86
C ASP A 33 0.46 2.41 -13.04
N ALA A 34 1.08 1.26 -12.74
CA ALA A 34 1.55 0.32 -13.76
C ALA A 34 0.38 -0.39 -14.46
N TYR A 35 -0.66 -0.77 -13.73
CA TYR A 35 -1.81 -1.53 -14.26
C TYR A 35 -2.60 -0.73 -15.31
N LYS A 36 -2.80 0.58 -15.09
CA LYS A 36 -3.60 1.43 -15.98
C LYS A 36 -3.04 1.60 -17.39
N ASN A 37 -1.71 1.55 -17.55
CA ASN A 37 -1.03 1.80 -18.82
C ASN A 37 -0.38 0.54 -19.42
N ALA A 38 -0.56 -0.61 -18.78
CA ALA A 38 0.09 -1.86 -19.13
C ALA A 38 -0.68 -2.65 -20.20
N ALA A 39 0.05 -3.45 -20.99
CA ALA A 39 -0.54 -4.51 -21.79
C ALA A 39 -1.19 -5.59 -20.88
N TRP A 40 -2.16 -6.31 -21.42
CA TRP A 40 -2.98 -7.26 -20.66
C TRP A 40 -2.16 -8.35 -19.93
N GLN A 41 -1.01 -8.78 -20.49
CA GLN A 41 -0.13 -9.74 -19.83
C GLN A 41 0.48 -9.16 -18.54
N VAL A 42 0.89 -7.90 -18.59
CA VAL A 42 1.47 -7.20 -17.44
C VAL A 42 0.40 -6.88 -16.41
N GLN A 43 -0.83 -6.58 -16.84
CA GLN A 43 -1.98 -6.42 -15.94
C GLN A 43 -2.26 -7.70 -15.13
N ILE A 44 -2.26 -8.86 -15.78
CA ILE A 44 -2.42 -10.15 -15.10
C ILE A 44 -1.27 -10.39 -14.13
N ALA A 45 -0.02 -10.18 -14.56
CA ALA A 45 1.15 -10.36 -13.71
C ALA A 45 1.10 -9.45 -12.46
N LEU A 46 0.69 -8.19 -12.62
CA LEU A 46 0.53 -7.23 -11.53
C LEU A 46 -0.59 -7.65 -10.57
N ALA A 47 -1.74 -8.08 -11.08
CA ALA A 47 -2.85 -8.55 -10.26
C ALA A 47 -2.45 -9.81 -9.47
N VAL A 48 -1.93 -10.82 -10.15
CA VAL A 48 -1.48 -12.08 -9.52
C VAL A 48 -0.35 -11.82 -8.54
N GLY A 49 0.61 -10.95 -8.88
CA GLY A 49 1.70 -10.56 -7.98
C GLY A 49 1.21 -9.84 -6.72
N PHE A 50 0.26 -8.92 -6.87
CA PHE A 50 -0.32 -8.19 -5.74
C PHE A 50 -1.11 -9.11 -4.80
N PHE A 51 -1.98 -9.97 -5.35
CA PHE A 51 -2.71 -10.95 -4.55
C PHE A 51 -1.80 -12.02 -3.96
N GLY A 52 -0.80 -12.48 -4.71
CA GLY A 52 0.23 -13.40 -4.21
C GLY A 52 1.00 -12.81 -3.03
N LEU A 53 1.33 -11.51 -3.10
CA LEU A 53 1.97 -10.80 -2.00
C LEU A 53 1.03 -10.66 -0.79
N LEU A 54 -0.26 -10.38 -0.98
CA LEU A 54 -1.26 -10.41 0.10
C LEU A 54 -1.35 -11.77 0.79
N VAL A 55 -1.41 -12.86 0.01
CA VAL A 55 -1.44 -14.23 0.53
C VAL A 55 -0.14 -14.56 1.27
N GLY A 56 1.01 -14.20 0.70
CA GLY A 56 2.31 -14.38 1.34
C GLY A 56 2.41 -13.62 2.66
N LEU A 57 1.94 -12.38 2.71
CA LEU A 57 1.91 -11.60 3.95
C LEU A 57 0.94 -12.17 4.97
N THR A 58 -0.18 -12.74 4.54
CA THR A 58 -1.12 -13.44 5.44
C THR A 58 -0.45 -14.63 6.13
N HIS A 59 0.38 -15.38 5.40
CA HIS A 59 1.03 -16.56 5.94
C HIS A 59 2.26 -16.21 6.82
N TYR A 60 3.08 -15.24 6.39
CA TYR A 60 4.38 -14.99 7.00
C TYR A 60 4.43 -13.79 7.96
N SER A 61 3.39 -12.95 7.99
CA SER A 61 3.35 -11.77 8.86
C SER A 61 2.28 -11.88 9.94
N SER A 62 2.48 -11.13 11.03
CA SER A 62 1.46 -11.04 12.07
C SER A 62 0.17 -10.40 11.52
N PRO A 63 -1.02 -10.78 12.03
CA PRO A 63 -2.30 -10.25 11.56
C PRO A 63 -2.37 -8.71 11.60
N GLY A 64 -1.78 -8.09 12.63
CA GLY A 64 -1.70 -6.63 12.73
C GLY A 64 -0.84 -6.00 11.63
N SER A 65 0.31 -6.61 11.29
CA SER A 65 1.17 -6.11 10.21
C SER A 65 0.50 -6.23 8.83
N MET A 66 -0.18 -7.35 8.58
CA MET A 66 -0.95 -7.56 7.36
C MET A 66 -2.12 -6.57 7.24
N GLY A 67 -2.84 -6.32 8.33
CA GLY A 67 -3.91 -5.32 8.36
C GLY A 67 -3.39 -3.92 8.00
N MET A 68 -2.22 -3.55 8.50
CA MET A 68 -1.58 -2.27 8.17
C MET A 68 -1.18 -2.17 6.70
N PHE A 69 -0.68 -3.25 6.10
CA PHE A 69 -0.44 -3.33 4.65
C PHE A 69 -1.74 -3.18 3.84
N ALA A 70 -2.80 -3.87 4.25
CA ALA A 70 -4.10 -3.79 3.60
C ALA A 70 -4.70 -2.39 3.68
N ILE A 71 -4.55 -1.70 4.81
CA ILE A 71 -4.95 -0.29 4.96
C ILE A 71 -4.14 0.60 4.02
N GLY A 72 -2.80 0.51 4.03
CA GLY A 72 -1.95 1.32 3.17
C GLY A 72 -2.27 1.14 1.69
N SER A 73 -2.37 -0.11 1.24
CA SER A 73 -2.71 -0.44 -0.15
C SER A 73 -4.14 -0.05 -0.53
N GLY A 74 -5.10 -0.23 0.39
CA GLY A 74 -6.48 0.21 0.21
C GLY A 74 -6.60 1.73 0.03
N VAL A 75 -5.87 2.52 0.83
CA VAL A 75 -5.81 3.98 0.68
C VAL A 75 -5.24 4.35 -0.70
N ALA A 76 -4.17 3.67 -1.14
CA ALA A 76 -3.59 3.91 -2.46
C ALA A 76 -4.56 3.57 -3.62
N LEU A 77 -5.33 2.49 -3.48
CA LEU A 77 -6.39 2.13 -4.43
C LEU A 77 -7.46 3.21 -4.49
N VAL A 78 -8.02 3.62 -3.35
CA VAL A 78 -9.05 4.66 -3.29
C VAL A 78 -8.56 5.97 -3.90
N MET A 79 -7.35 6.42 -3.56
CA MET A 79 -6.76 7.63 -4.15
C MET A 79 -6.57 7.53 -5.67
N SER A 80 -6.35 6.32 -6.19
CA SER A 80 -6.17 6.10 -7.62
C SER A 80 -7.48 6.08 -8.41
N PHE A 81 -8.60 5.81 -7.75
CA PHE A 81 -9.96 5.90 -8.33
C PHE A 81 -10.65 7.23 -8.04
N MET A 82 -10.09 8.05 -7.13
CA MET A 82 -10.60 9.39 -6.90
C MET A 82 -10.44 10.21 -8.20
N PRO A 83 -11.54 10.77 -8.74
CA PRO A 83 -11.45 11.57 -9.96
C PRO A 83 -10.51 12.74 -9.67
N LYS A 84 -9.47 12.90 -10.49
CA LYS A 84 -8.67 14.11 -10.48
C LYS A 84 -9.66 15.26 -10.71
N LYS A 85 -9.81 16.14 -9.71
CA LYS A 85 -10.34 17.47 -9.97
C LYS A 85 -9.38 18.05 -10.99
N GLU A 86 -9.83 18.11 -12.24
CA GLU A 86 -9.18 18.88 -13.27
C GLU A 86 -8.93 20.26 -12.68
N ASP A 87 -7.67 20.68 -12.70
CA ASP A 87 -7.31 22.08 -12.57
C ASP A 87 -8.05 22.83 -13.70
N LYS A 88 -9.26 23.30 -13.39
CA LYS A 88 -9.91 24.40 -14.10
C LYS A 88 -9.17 25.69 -13.72
N GLU A 89 -7.94 25.82 -14.20
CA GLU A 89 -7.16 27.06 -14.10
C GLU A 89 -6.71 27.58 -15.47
N ASP A 90 -7.51 27.31 -16.52
CA ASP A 90 -7.34 27.99 -17.81
C ASP A 90 -8.68 28.49 -18.36
N SER A 91 -9.27 29.46 -17.65
CA SER A 91 -10.32 30.38 -18.16
C SER A 91 -10.58 31.52 -17.18
N LYS A 92 -9.56 32.35 -16.93
CA LYS A 92 -9.77 33.75 -16.51
C LYS A 92 -8.54 34.60 -16.82
N LYS A 93 -8.70 35.48 -17.83
CA LYS A 93 -7.74 36.44 -18.43
C LYS A 93 -6.77 35.72 -19.38
N LYS A 94 -6.68 36.06 -20.66
CA LYS A 94 -6.90 37.34 -21.33
C LYS A 94 -7.03 37.10 -22.84
#